data_AF-A0AAX4K7N7-F1
#
_entry.id   AF-A0AAX4K7N7-F1
#
_cell.length_a   1.000
_cell.length_b   1.000
_cell.length_c   1.000
_cell.angle_alpha   90.00
_cell.angle_beta   90.00
_cell.angle_gamma   90.00
#
_symmetry.space_group_name_H-M   'P 1'
#
loop_
_entity.id
_entity.type
_entity.pdbx_description
1 polymer ?
#
loop_
_entity_poly.entity_id
_entity_poly.type
_entity_poly.pdbx_seq_one_letter_code
_entity_poly.pdbx_strand_id
1 'polypeptide(L)'
;MFGRSSILSLSFLLAIAVPSMVSAVTYNSEFASCTTTSYVPNGGAESGSWESATDCAAFCYARDTTYIYSAWLSTTGGCSCGSNTFTTAVITTGNSGGCGSNYEVSITHTTYDFYTCTNNYRLDTIGVQSSSTDFYAIFTACRNYPLMAIYPTSDNTYLYACGDNYVSTGATTTCAYQVNRIYTHPADATASGLARRSLIERRRLAEQETMQAYWCPKSFTPCQLENDPDSYECIDTKNDLESCGGCLYGAYNPPGHPNTTAALGTDCSSLRGVALGHSSCIDGSCQFDCKKGWELEGDGCVRAKK
;
A
#
# COMPACT_ATOMS: atom_id res chain seq x y z
N MET A 1 -11.95 84.06 22.59
CA MET A 1 -12.77 82.96 22.02
C MET A 1 -12.49 82.87 20.54
N PHE A 2 -11.62 81.95 20.09
CA PHE A 2 -11.52 81.40 18.71
C PHE A 2 -10.28 80.48 18.63
N GLY A 3 -10.40 79.35 17.93
CA GLY A 3 -9.29 78.58 17.32
C GLY A 3 -8.93 77.27 18.04
N ARG A 4 -9.43 76.11 17.58
CA ARG A 4 -8.90 75.21 16.51
C ARG A 4 -7.68 74.38 16.99
N SER A 5 -7.87 73.08 17.24
CA SER A 5 -7.70 71.96 16.29
C SER A 5 -6.26 71.45 16.21
N SER A 6 -6.03 70.18 16.56
CA SER A 6 -5.30 69.22 15.71
C SER A 6 -5.43 67.81 16.30
N ILE A 7 -6.20 66.98 15.61
CA ILE A 7 -6.34 65.54 15.79
C ILE A 7 -5.20 64.91 15.00
N LEU A 8 -4.30 64.20 15.66
CA LEU A 8 -3.27 63.37 15.03
C LEU A 8 -3.66 61.90 15.24
N SER A 9 -4.31 61.34 14.23
CA SER A 9 -4.65 59.93 14.09
C SER A 9 -3.40 59.11 13.76
N LEU A 10 -2.91 58.33 14.72
CA LEU A 10 -1.80 57.40 14.56
C LEU A 10 -2.35 56.05 14.06
N SER A 11 -2.26 55.81 12.76
CA SER A 11 -2.66 54.54 12.13
C SER A 11 -1.60 53.47 12.41
N PHE A 12 -1.89 52.57 13.37
CA PHE A 12 -1.05 51.43 13.71
C PHE A 12 -1.27 50.30 12.68
N LEU A 13 -0.34 50.15 11.74
CA LEU A 13 -0.29 49.01 10.82
C LEU A 13 0.22 47.78 11.57
N LEU A 14 -0.72 46.93 12.01
CA LEU A 14 -0.43 45.64 12.63
C LEU A 14 -0.06 44.64 11.53
N ALA A 15 1.23 44.39 11.34
CA ALA A 15 1.73 43.32 10.48
C ALA A 15 1.45 41.96 11.14
N ILE A 16 0.42 41.26 10.67
CA ILE A 16 0.12 39.88 11.08
C ILE A 16 1.16 38.98 10.42
N ALA A 17 2.24 38.68 11.14
CA ALA A 17 3.13 37.58 10.81
C ALA A 17 2.33 36.29 11.03
N VAL A 18 1.89 35.66 9.94
CA VAL A 18 1.32 34.31 9.97
C VAL A 18 2.50 33.36 10.21
N PRO A 19 2.63 32.71 11.38
CA PRO A 19 3.62 31.67 11.54
C PRO A 19 3.23 30.52 10.60
N SER A 20 4.08 30.25 9.62
CA SER A 20 4.03 29.02 8.85
C SER A 20 4.13 27.87 9.85
N MET A 21 3.01 27.20 10.12
CA MET A 21 3.00 25.95 10.90
C MET A 21 3.63 24.87 10.03
N VAL A 22 4.95 24.86 9.98
CA VAL A 22 5.71 23.68 9.59
C VAL A 22 5.61 22.77 10.81
N SER A 23 4.67 21.81 10.79
CA SER A 23 4.71 20.71 11.76
C SER A 23 6.05 20.02 11.60
N ALA A 24 6.96 20.27 12.54
CA ALA A 24 8.16 19.46 12.66
C ALA A 24 7.67 18.04 12.92
N VAL A 25 7.98 17.12 11.99
CA VAL A 25 7.79 15.69 12.23
C VAL A 25 8.70 15.35 13.39
N THR A 26 8.13 15.13 14.57
CA THR A 26 8.85 14.66 15.74
C THR A 26 9.23 13.21 15.44
N TYR A 27 10.50 12.99 15.12
CA TYR A 27 11.05 11.63 15.08
C TYR A 27 11.13 11.13 16.51
N ASN A 28 10.43 10.04 16.81
CA ASN A 28 10.51 9.38 18.10
C ASN A 28 11.48 8.20 18.02
N SER A 29 12.12 7.90 19.14
CA SER A 29 12.89 6.68 19.28
C SER A 29 11.97 5.53 19.67
N GLU A 30 12.09 4.40 19.00
CA GLU A 30 11.17 3.28 19.20
C GLU A 30 11.86 1.99 19.60
N PHE A 31 11.20 1.23 20.47
CA PHE A 31 11.66 -0.08 20.89
C PHE A 31 11.78 -1.04 19.68
N ALA A 32 12.96 -1.63 19.49
CA ALA A 32 13.20 -2.65 18.49
C ALA A 32 13.09 -4.06 19.09
N SER A 33 13.91 -4.34 20.10
CA SER A 33 13.93 -5.63 20.79
C SER A 33 14.79 -5.58 22.04
N CYS A 34 14.58 -6.53 22.96
CA CYS A 34 15.62 -6.91 23.88
C CYS A 34 16.66 -7.80 23.17
N THR A 35 17.95 -7.58 23.42
CA THR A 35 19.04 -8.40 22.90
C THR A 35 20.06 -8.74 23.99
N THR A 36 20.65 -9.93 23.91
CA THR A 36 21.74 -10.33 24.81
C THR A 36 22.92 -9.38 24.73
N THR A 37 23.78 -9.38 25.75
CA THR A 37 25.01 -8.57 25.79
C THR A 37 26.06 -8.95 24.74
N SER A 38 25.81 -10.00 23.95
CA SER A 38 26.63 -10.35 22.78
C SER A 38 26.39 -9.42 21.58
N TYR A 39 25.29 -8.66 21.55
CA TYR A 39 25.12 -7.58 20.59
C TYR A 39 26.01 -6.41 20.98
N VAL A 40 26.91 -6.01 20.08
CA VAL A 40 27.80 -4.88 20.26
C VAL A 40 27.56 -3.87 19.14
N PRO A 41 26.96 -2.70 19.43
CA PRO A 41 26.87 -1.61 18.49
C PRO A 41 28.27 -1.13 18.05
N ASN A 42 28.45 -0.87 16.76
CA ASN A 42 29.72 -0.52 16.14
C ASN A 42 30.23 0.88 16.49
N GLY A 43 29.37 1.77 17.00
CA GLY A 43 29.77 3.07 17.55
C GLY A 43 30.39 2.97 18.94
N GLY A 44 30.29 1.80 19.58
CA GLY A 44 30.91 1.50 20.87
C GLY A 44 30.07 1.90 22.08
N ALA A 45 30.61 1.55 23.26
CA ALA A 45 30.03 1.92 24.54
C ALA A 45 30.39 3.36 24.90
N GLU A 46 29.42 4.07 25.46
CA GLU A 46 29.53 5.48 25.71
C GLU A 46 29.77 5.78 27.19
N SER A 47 30.58 6.79 27.45
CA SER A 47 30.86 7.23 28.82
C SER A 47 29.66 8.01 29.37
N GLY A 48 29.00 7.48 30.39
CA GLY A 48 27.85 8.11 31.04
C GLY A 48 26.92 7.09 31.68
N SER A 49 25.83 7.59 32.27
CA SER A 49 24.70 6.79 32.73
C SER A 49 23.41 7.45 32.27
N TRP A 50 22.54 6.68 31.66
CA TRP A 50 21.25 7.13 31.13
C TRP A 50 20.11 6.49 31.92
N GLU A 51 19.08 7.27 32.21
CA GLU A 51 17.94 6.85 33.03
C GLU A 51 16.96 5.94 32.27
N SER A 52 16.93 6.06 30.94
CA SER A 52 16.03 5.28 30.08
C SER A 52 16.66 4.94 28.72
N ALA A 53 16.05 3.96 28.04
CA ALA A 53 16.37 3.63 26.65
C ALA A 53 16.11 4.80 25.70
N THR A 54 15.07 5.59 25.96
CA THR A 54 14.72 6.80 25.20
C THR A 54 15.82 7.86 25.32
N ASP A 55 16.36 8.10 26.52
CA ASP A 55 17.45 9.07 26.70
C ASP A 55 18.73 8.62 25.99
N CYS A 56 19.03 7.32 26.04
CA CYS A 56 20.14 6.73 25.31
C CYS A 56 19.96 6.89 23.79
N ALA A 57 18.76 6.62 23.28
CA ALA A 57 18.44 6.79 21.87
C ALA A 57 18.55 8.26 21.40
N ALA A 58 18.02 9.19 22.18
CA ALA A 58 18.11 10.62 21.91
C ALA A 58 19.57 11.11 21.91
N PHE A 59 20.39 10.62 22.84
CA PHE A 59 21.82 10.90 22.87
C PHE A 59 22.52 10.39 21.61
N CYS A 60 22.29 9.12 21.22
CA CYS A 60 22.90 8.55 20.03
C CYS A 60 22.55 9.35 18.76
N TYR A 61 21.28 9.73 18.59
CA TYR A 61 20.85 10.54 17.46
C TYR A 61 21.49 11.94 17.45
N ALA A 62 21.54 12.60 18.60
CA ALA A 62 22.10 13.94 18.73
C ALA A 62 23.62 13.97 18.48
N ARG A 63 24.30 12.87 18.82
CA ARG A 63 25.73 12.72 18.57
C ARG A 63 26.05 12.50 17.10
N ASP A 64 25.35 11.58 16.46
CA ASP A 64 25.53 11.26 15.05
C ASP A 64 24.20 10.73 14.48
N THR A 65 23.66 11.44 13.50
CA THR A 65 22.39 11.08 12.86
C THR A 65 22.47 9.80 12.03
N THR A 66 23.68 9.30 11.76
CA THR A 66 23.89 7.99 11.11
C THR A 66 23.74 6.81 12.08
N TYR A 67 23.70 7.06 13.39
CA TYR A 67 23.39 6.02 14.38
C TYR A 67 21.90 5.72 14.37
N ILE A 68 21.56 4.58 13.79
CA ILE A 68 20.19 4.07 13.64
C ILE A 68 19.75 3.35 14.92
N TYR A 69 20.68 2.72 15.63
CA TYR A 69 20.39 1.90 16.79
C TYR A 69 21.06 2.47 18.05
N SER A 70 20.36 2.36 19.17
CA SER A 70 20.92 2.51 20.50
C SER A 70 20.70 1.22 21.29
N ALA A 71 21.62 0.88 22.18
CA ALA A 71 21.51 -0.25 23.10
C ALA A 71 21.71 0.26 24.54
N TRP A 72 20.65 0.19 25.35
CA TRP A 72 20.65 0.64 26.73
C TRP A 72 20.56 -0.53 27.70
N LEU A 73 21.34 -0.50 28.77
CA LEU A 73 21.35 -1.53 29.81
C LEU A 73 20.79 -0.98 31.12
N SER A 74 19.58 -1.39 31.48
CA SER A 74 18.87 -0.89 32.66
C SER A 74 19.62 -1.08 33.99
N THR A 75 20.45 -2.12 34.11
CA THR A 75 21.15 -2.45 35.36
C THR A 75 22.35 -1.54 35.64
N THR A 76 22.97 -0.98 34.61
CA THR A 76 24.17 -0.11 34.74
C THR A 76 23.93 1.31 34.26
N GLY A 77 22.80 1.56 33.59
CA GLY A 77 22.55 2.79 32.86
C GLY A 77 23.44 2.95 31.62
N GLY A 78 24.19 1.92 31.21
CA GLY A 78 25.11 2.02 30.09
C GLY A 78 24.38 2.20 28.75
N CYS A 79 24.94 3.04 27.88
CA CYS A 79 24.43 3.28 26.53
C CYS A 79 25.50 2.94 25.48
N SER A 80 25.08 2.44 24.34
CA SER A 80 25.95 2.19 23.19
C SER A 80 25.22 2.56 21.91
N CYS A 81 25.92 3.21 20.99
CA CYS A 81 25.34 3.70 19.75
C CYS A 81 25.87 2.89 18.56
N GLY A 82 25.08 2.73 17.50
CA GLY A 82 25.57 2.07 16.30
C GLY A 82 24.67 2.20 15.09
N SER A 83 25.24 1.88 13.94
CA SER A 83 24.55 1.77 12.65
C SER A 83 24.40 0.32 12.18
N ASN A 84 25.08 -0.64 12.83
CA ASN A 84 24.93 -2.05 12.52
C ASN A 84 23.65 -2.63 13.13
N THR A 85 22.93 -3.39 12.31
CA THR A 85 21.78 -4.17 12.76
C THR A 85 22.19 -5.30 13.72
N PHE A 86 21.23 -5.79 14.50
CA PHE A 86 21.40 -6.97 15.35
C PHE A 86 20.90 -8.23 14.63
N THR A 87 21.48 -9.38 14.95
CA THR A 87 21.06 -10.68 14.40
C THR A 87 19.85 -11.23 15.15
N THR A 88 19.08 -12.12 14.53
CA THR A 88 17.93 -12.73 15.22
C THR A 88 18.36 -13.63 16.38
N ALA A 89 19.57 -14.20 16.31
CA ALA A 89 20.14 -15.09 17.32
C ALA A 89 20.42 -14.43 18.67
N VAL A 90 20.61 -13.11 18.71
CA VAL A 90 20.84 -12.37 19.95
C VAL A 90 19.56 -11.84 20.58
N ILE A 91 18.41 -12.00 19.93
CA ILE A 91 17.10 -11.57 20.46
C ILE A 91 16.75 -12.40 21.69
N THR A 92 16.33 -11.71 22.75
CA THR A 92 15.88 -12.35 23.99
C THR A 92 14.48 -11.89 24.37
N THR A 93 13.93 -12.49 25.42
CA THR A 93 12.59 -12.17 25.91
C THR A 93 12.62 -10.89 26.75
N GLY A 94 11.70 -9.97 26.49
CA GLY A 94 11.48 -8.76 27.28
C GLY A 94 10.68 -7.72 26.51
N ASN A 95 10.24 -6.66 27.18
CA ASN A 95 9.51 -5.54 26.57
C ASN A 95 10.29 -4.25 26.79
N SER A 96 9.81 -3.15 26.19
CA SER A 96 10.37 -1.82 26.46
C SER A 96 10.33 -1.49 27.96
N GLY A 97 11.42 -0.91 28.46
CA GLY A 97 11.69 -0.67 29.88
C GLY A 97 12.00 -1.93 30.70
N GLY A 98 12.00 -3.12 30.10
CA GLY A 98 11.91 -4.40 30.81
C GLY A 98 12.78 -5.51 30.22
N CYS A 99 13.98 -5.20 29.75
CA CYS A 99 14.93 -6.21 29.22
C CYS A 99 15.81 -6.88 30.31
N GLY A 100 15.69 -6.47 31.58
CA GLY A 100 16.51 -7.02 32.68
C GLY A 100 18.00 -6.72 32.50
N SER A 101 18.84 -7.74 32.62
CA SER A 101 20.30 -7.64 32.40
C SER A 101 20.73 -7.68 30.93
N ASN A 102 19.78 -7.56 30.00
CA ASN A 102 20.01 -7.53 28.56
C ASN A 102 19.86 -6.10 28.03
N TYR A 103 20.37 -5.86 26.83
CA TYR A 103 20.19 -4.57 26.17
C TYR A 103 18.75 -4.38 25.71
N GLU A 104 18.19 -3.22 25.98
CA GLU A 104 17.05 -2.68 25.26
C GLU A 104 17.58 -1.95 24.03
N VAL A 105 17.29 -2.53 22.86
CA VAL A 105 17.67 -1.93 21.58
C VAL A 105 16.51 -1.10 21.07
N SER A 106 16.80 0.15 20.75
CA SER A 106 15.85 1.10 20.18
C SER A 106 16.35 1.62 18.83
N ILE A 107 15.42 1.94 17.95
CA ILE A 107 15.66 2.73 16.75
C ILE A 107 15.68 4.18 17.19
N THR A 108 16.74 4.91 16.86
CA THR A 108 16.97 6.27 17.35
C THR A 108 16.01 7.29 16.75
N HIS A 109 15.52 7.03 15.53
CA HIS A 109 14.59 7.90 14.83
C HIS A 109 13.71 7.08 13.88
N THR A 110 12.40 7.22 14.02
CA THR A 110 11.41 6.69 13.09
C THR A 110 10.12 7.49 13.19
N THR A 111 9.26 7.34 12.19
CA THR A 111 7.90 7.88 12.17
C THR A 111 6.86 6.85 12.60
N TYR A 112 7.28 5.63 12.87
CA TYR A 112 6.46 4.60 13.50
C TYR A 112 6.50 4.75 15.02
N ASP A 113 5.49 4.20 15.68
CA ASP A 113 5.40 3.98 17.11
C ASP A 113 5.31 2.47 17.37
N PHE A 114 6.05 1.96 18.35
CA PHE A 114 5.92 0.57 18.79
C PHE A 114 4.57 0.36 19.48
N TYR A 115 3.81 -0.63 19.02
CA TYR A 115 2.49 -0.92 19.56
C TYR A 115 2.52 -2.11 20.52
N THR A 116 2.89 -3.29 20.03
CA THR A 116 2.81 -4.52 20.84
C THR A 116 3.59 -5.68 20.22
N CYS A 117 3.73 -6.77 20.99
CA CYS A 117 4.22 -8.04 20.49
C CYS A 117 3.14 -9.12 20.55
N THR A 118 2.84 -9.75 19.42
CA THR A 118 1.79 -10.78 19.34
C THR A 118 1.91 -11.59 18.05
N ASN A 119 1.72 -12.91 18.11
CA ASN A 119 1.55 -13.74 16.92
C ASN A 119 0.09 -13.87 16.46
N ASN A 120 -0.84 -13.30 17.23
CA ASN A 120 -2.27 -13.35 16.97
C ASN A 120 -2.74 -12.00 16.40
N TYR A 121 -2.44 -11.79 15.11
CA TYR A 121 -2.89 -10.62 14.38
C TYR A 121 -3.28 -10.97 12.96
N ARG A 122 -4.13 -10.13 12.36
CA ARG A 122 -4.46 -10.18 10.93
C ARG A 122 -4.25 -8.80 10.32
N LEU A 123 -3.48 -8.75 9.23
CA LEU A 123 -3.40 -7.60 8.33
C LEU A 123 -4.36 -7.85 7.16
N ASP A 124 -4.99 -6.78 6.66
CA ASP A 124 -5.90 -6.87 5.51
C ASP A 124 -5.17 -7.21 4.19
N THR A 125 -3.89 -6.86 4.09
CA THR A 125 -2.95 -7.45 3.13
C THR A 125 -2.51 -8.84 3.63
N ILE A 126 -2.98 -9.89 2.96
CA ILE A 126 -2.74 -11.28 3.34
C ILE A 126 -1.27 -11.65 3.11
N GLY A 127 -0.53 -11.96 4.18
CA GLY A 127 0.74 -12.72 4.14
C GLY A 127 2.02 -11.93 4.39
N VAL A 128 3.11 -12.68 4.60
CA VAL A 128 4.50 -12.16 4.61
C VAL A 128 4.77 -11.53 3.24
N GLN A 129 5.10 -10.24 3.21
CA GLN A 129 5.36 -9.54 1.96
C GLN A 129 6.79 -9.77 1.48
N SER A 130 7.75 -9.79 2.40
CA SER A 130 9.16 -9.99 2.08
C SER A 130 9.99 -10.30 3.33
N SER A 131 11.30 -10.37 3.16
CA SER A 131 12.28 -10.61 4.22
C SER A 131 13.46 -9.63 4.11
N SER A 132 14.06 -9.27 5.24
CA SER A 132 15.28 -8.46 5.29
C SER A 132 16.25 -9.04 6.32
N THR A 133 17.56 -8.87 6.10
CA THR A 133 18.58 -9.13 7.14
C THR A 133 18.86 -7.90 7.99
N ASP A 134 18.39 -6.72 7.57
CA ASP A 134 18.49 -5.46 8.30
C ASP A 134 17.12 -5.05 8.84
N PHE A 135 17.02 -4.92 10.16
CA PHE A 135 15.79 -4.57 10.85
C PHE A 135 15.25 -3.19 10.43
N TYR A 136 16.12 -2.19 10.27
CA TYR A 136 15.71 -0.83 9.94
C TYR A 136 15.30 -0.64 8.48
N ALA A 137 15.87 -1.42 7.55
CA ALA A 137 15.45 -1.41 6.15
C ALA A 137 13.94 -1.69 5.98
N ILE A 138 13.34 -2.40 6.93
CA ILE A 138 11.91 -2.72 6.95
C ILE A 138 11.05 -1.47 7.21
N PHE A 139 11.49 -0.57 8.10
CA PHE A 139 10.81 0.71 8.34
C PHE A 139 10.79 1.56 7.07
N THR A 140 11.89 1.54 6.31
CA THR A 140 11.97 2.21 5.01
C THR A 140 11.04 1.58 3.98
N ALA A 141 10.95 0.24 3.94
CA ALA A 141 10.07 -0.48 3.04
C ALA A 141 8.58 -0.25 3.34
N CYS A 142 8.23 -0.25 4.63
CA CYS A 142 6.86 -0.08 5.09
C CYS A 142 6.40 1.37 5.17
N ARG A 143 7.28 2.39 5.07
CA ARG A 143 7.02 3.84 5.31
C ARG A 143 5.68 4.44 4.85
N ASN A 144 5.02 3.87 3.85
CA ASN A 144 3.76 4.37 3.32
C ASN A 144 2.53 3.73 3.96
N TYR A 145 2.71 2.68 4.77
CA TYR A 145 1.66 1.89 5.39
C TYR A 145 1.50 2.30 6.86
N PRO A 146 0.25 2.40 7.34
CA PRO A 146 -0.01 2.74 8.74
C PRO A 146 0.41 1.65 9.71
N LEU A 147 0.63 0.42 9.24
CA LEU A 147 0.94 -0.72 10.09
C LEU A 147 2.05 -1.56 9.51
N MET A 148 2.85 -2.13 10.40
CA MET A 148 3.94 -3.03 10.07
C MET A 148 4.07 -4.12 11.14
N ALA A 149 4.27 -5.36 10.70
CA ALA A 149 4.61 -6.50 11.53
C ALA A 149 5.98 -7.04 11.15
N ILE A 150 6.85 -7.28 12.14
CA ILE A 150 8.21 -7.83 11.93
C ILE A 150 8.38 -9.11 12.76
N TYR A 151 8.74 -10.20 12.09
CA TYR A 151 8.96 -11.52 12.67
C TYR A 151 10.42 -11.98 12.49
N PRO A 152 11.20 -12.14 13.57
CA PRO A 152 12.54 -12.70 13.48
C PRO A 152 12.51 -14.23 13.29
N THR A 153 13.28 -14.73 12.32
CA THR A 153 13.39 -16.16 11.98
C THR A 153 14.68 -16.79 12.49
N SER A 154 14.80 -18.12 12.33
CA SER A 154 16.02 -18.89 12.61
C SER A 154 17.16 -18.63 11.64
N ASP A 155 16.86 -18.18 10.43
CA ASP A 155 17.83 -18.08 9.35
C ASP A 155 18.51 -16.71 9.33
N ASN A 156 18.52 -16.03 10.49
CA ASN A 156 19.01 -14.67 10.66
C ASN A 156 18.35 -13.65 9.71
N THR A 157 17.05 -13.82 9.48
CA THR A 157 16.24 -12.91 8.67
C THR A 157 15.01 -12.44 9.44
N TYR A 158 14.50 -11.29 9.04
CA TYR A 158 13.27 -10.69 9.53
C TYR A 158 12.23 -10.77 8.42
N LEU A 159 11.21 -11.59 8.61
CA LEU A 159 10.02 -11.55 7.76
C LEU A 159 9.19 -10.34 8.15
N TYR A 160 8.60 -9.67 7.17
CA TYR A 160 7.74 -8.53 7.47
C TYR A 160 6.52 -8.44 6.56
N ALA A 161 5.52 -7.74 7.07
CA ALA A 161 4.32 -7.38 6.34
C ALA A 161 3.88 -5.96 6.71
N CYS A 162 3.57 -5.16 5.71
CA CYS A 162 3.00 -3.82 5.87
C CYS A 162 1.51 -3.85 5.47
N GLY A 163 0.65 -3.10 6.16
CA GLY A 163 -0.79 -3.12 5.87
C GLY A 163 -1.51 -1.85 6.29
N ASP A 164 -2.75 -1.73 5.82
CA ASP A 164 -3.58 -0.55 6.08
C ASP A 164 -4.47 -0.71 7.33
N ASN A 165 -4.80 -1.95 7.72
CA ASN A 165 -5.60 -2.26 8.92
C ASN A 165 -4.99 -3.42 9.72
N TYR A 166 -5.14 -3.34 11.04
CA TYR A 166 -4.71 -4.33 12.01
C TYR A 166 -5.93 -4.79 12.80
N VAL A 167 -6.16 -6.10 12.80
CA VAL A 167 -7.12 -6.73 13.69
C VAL A 167 -6.34 -7.57 14.68
N SER A 168 -6.36 -7.16 15.96
CA SER A 168 -5.85 -8.01 17.04
C SER A 168 -6.76 -9.22 17.15
N THR A 169 -6.23 -10.42 16.90
CA THR A 169 -7.01 -11.67 17.00
C THR A 169 -6.71 -12.45 18.27
N GLY A 170 -5.86 -11.92 19.16
CA GLY A 170 -5.54 -12.55 20.44
C GLY A 170 -4.82 -11.63 21.43
N ALA A 171 -4.31 -12.24 22.51
CA ALA A 171 -3.66 -11.54 23.62
C ALA A 171 -2.25 -11.06 23.26
N THR A 172 -1.92 -9.86 23.72
CA THR A 172 -0.54 -9.34 23.76
C THR A 172 0.36 -10.29 24.53
N THR A 173 1.57 -10.47 24.03
CA THR A 173 2.61 -11.32 24.60
C THR A 173 3.90 -10.53 24.82
N THR A 174 4.77 -11.04 25.68
CA THR A 174 6.13 -10.51 25.83
C THR A 174 6.90 -10.66 24.52
N CYS A 175 7.59 -9.61 24.08
CA CYS A 175 8.43 -9.72 22.90
C CYS A 175 9.53 -10.76 23.14
N ALA A 176 9.75 -11.61 22.15
CA ALA A 176 10.77 -12.63 22.20
C ALA A 176 11.24 -12.95 20.77
N TYR A 177 12.12 -13.95 20.69
CA TYR A 177 12.45 -14.62 19.45
C TYR A 177 11.20 -15.33 18.89
N GLN A 178 11.00 -15.27 17.57
CA GLN A 178 9.81 -15.79 16.87
C GLN A 178 8.46 -15.24 17.38
N VAL A 179 8.45 -13.98 17.83
CA VAL A 179 7.23 -13.23 18.15
C VAL A 179 7.20 -11.98 17.28
N ASN A 180 6.07 -11.72 16.63
CA ASN A 180 5.92 -10.52 15.81
C ASN A 180 5.94 -9.26 16.67
N ARG A 181 6.64 -8.24 16.18
CA ARG A 181 6.61 -6.86 16.68
C ARG A 181 5.70 -6.05 15.78
N ILE A 182 4.71 -5.40 16.37
CA ILE A 182 3.73 -4.60 15.67
C ILE A 182 4.07 -3.13 15.88
N TYR A 183 4.16 -2.40 14.78
CA TYR A 183 4.37 -0.96 14.75
C TYR A 183 3.18 -0.29 14.06
N THR A 184 2.80 0.86 14.59
CA THR A 184 1.76 1.74 14.04
C THR A 184 2.40 3.02 13.55
N HIS A 185 1.85 3.63 12.52
CA HIS A 185 2.29 4.91 12.01
C HIS A 185 1.12 5.90 12.19
N PRO A 186 1.34 7.07 12.79
CA PRO A 186 0.28 8.04 12.97
C PRO A 186 -0.26 8.51 11.61
N ALA A 187 -1.57 8.75 11.56
CA ALA A 187 -2.32 9.09 10.35
C ALA A 187 -1.70 10.28 9.59
N ASP A 188 -1.21 11.28 10.34
CA ASP A 188 -0.59 12.49 9.81
C ASP A 188 0.71 12.21 9.06
N ALA A 189 1.48 11.22 9.50
CA ALA A 189 2.72 10.83 8.85
C ALA A 189 2.43 9.93 7.62
N THR A 190 1.34 9.16 7.61
CA THR A 190 0.89 8.37 6.43
C THR A 190 0.20 9.20 5.34
N ALA A 191 -0.26 10.41 5.65
CA ALA A 191 -1.04 11.26 4.73
C ALA A 191 -0.29 11.54 3.41
N SER A 192 1.04 11.63 3.44
CA SER A 192 1.88 11.82 2.25
C SER A 192 1.99 10.56 1.38
N GLY A 193 2.02 9.37 1.99
CA GLY A 193 2.15 8.07 1.31
C GLY A 193 0.84 7.59 0.68
N LEU A 194 -0.28 7.77 1.38
CA LEU A 194 -1.63 7.44 0.89
C LEU A 194 -2.08 8.40 -0.22
N ALA A 195 -1.79 9.70 -0.09
CA ALA A 195 -2.02 10.66 -1.17
C ALA A 195 -1.17 10.31 -2.41
N ARG A 196 0.09 9.91 -2.23
CA ARG A 196 0.96 9.46 -3.34
C ARG A 196 0.47 8.15 -3.97
N ARG A 197 0.02 7.17 -3.18
CA ARG A 197 -0.58 5.91 -3.69
C ARG A 197 -1.87 6.17 -4.45
N SER A 198 -2.75 7.04 -3.95
CA SER A 198 -3.97 7.41 -4.65
C SER A 198 -3.71 8.21 -5.93
N LEU A 199 -2.66 9.05 -5.97
CA LEU A 199 -2.23 9.72 -7.19
C LEU A 199 -1.60 8.76 -8.21
N ILE A 200 -0.82 7.78 -7.77
CA ILE A 200 -0.24 6.75 -8.64
C ILE A 200 -1.36 5.88 -9.22
N GLU A 201 -2.34 5.44 -8.42
CA GLU A 201 -3.44 4.63 -8.93
C GLU A 201 -4.37 5.43 -9.84
N ARG A 202 -4.65 6.70 -9.51
CA ARG A 202 -5.37 7.60 -10.43
C ARG A 202 -4.61 7.82 -11.73
N ARG A 203 -3.28 7.96 -11.69
CA ARG A 203 -2.45 8.05 -12.89
C ARG A 203 -2.50 6.75 -13.68
N ARG A 204 -2.41 5.58 -13.04
CA ARG A 204 -2.48 4.27 -13.69
C ARG A 204 -3.83 4.05 -14.37
N LEU A 205 -4.93 4.40 -13.70
CA LEU A 205 -6.28 4.33 -14.26
C LEU A 205 -6.46 5.34 -15.40
N ALA A 206 -5.96 6.58 -15.25
CA ALA A 206 -5.99 7.57 -16.33
C ALA A 206 -5.15 7.13 -17.53
N GLU A 207 -3.97 6.53 -17.31
CA GLU A 207 -3.13 5.95 -18.35
C GLU A 207 -3.86 4.79 -19.06
N GLN A 208 -4.53 3.91 -18.32
CA GLN A 208 -5.34 2.83 -18.87
C GLN A 208 -6.54 3.35 -19.69
N GLU A 209 -7.23 4.39 -19.20
CA GLU A 209 -8.29 5.07 -19.94
C GLU A 209 -7.75 5.77 -21.19
N THR A 210 -6.56 6.39 -21.14
CA THR A 210 -5.93 7.00 -22.32
C THR A 210 -5.43 5.98 -23.32
N MET A 211 -4.97 4.80 -22.88
CA MET A 211 -4.59 3.71 -23.78
C MET A 211 -5.81 3.08 -24.45
N GLN A 212 -6.94 2.95 -23.75
CA GLN A 212 -8.21 2.57 -24.39
C GLN A 212 -8.70 3.65 -25.37
N ALA A 213 -8.55 4.93 -25.03
CA ALA A 213 -8.90 6.06 -25.89
C ALA A 213 -7.94 6.29 -27.07
N TYR A 214 -6.78 5.62 -27.12
CA TYR A 214 -5.81 5.78 -28.19
C TYR A 214 -6.24 5.11 -29.51
N TRP A 215 -7.04 4.04 -29.42
CA TRP A 215 -7.38 3.21 -30.59
C TRP A 215 -8.81 3.42 -31.06
N CYS A 216 -9.74 3.64 -30.12
CA CYS A 216 -11.14 3.88 -30.41
C CYS A 216 -11.72 5.02 -29.57
N PRO A 217 -12.74 5.73 -30.07
CA PRO A 217 -13.49 6.69 -29.27
C PRO A 217 -14.06 6.04 -28.01
N LYS A 218 -14.34 6.87 -27.00
CA LYS A 218 -14.92 6.40 -25.73
C LYS A 218 -16.20 5.59 -26.00
N SER A 219 -16.28 4.40 -25.39
CA SER A 219 -17.37 3.42 -25.53
C SER A 219 -17.32 2.51 -26.77
N PHE A 220 -16.25 2.55 -27.57
CA PHE A 220 -16.02 1.61 -28.65
C PHE A 220 -14.86 0.67 -28.31
N THR A 221 -14.94 -0.57 -28.79
CA THR A 221 -13.92 -1.61 -28.59
C THR A 221 -13.19 -1.85 -29.91
N PRO A 222 -11.85 -1.84 -29.93
CA PRO A 222 -11.10 -2.21 -31.13
C PRO A 222 -11.20 -3.72 -31.34
N CYS A 223 -11.94 -4.14 -32.36
CA CYS A 223 -12.15 -5.52 -32.74
C CYS A 223 -11.29 -5.87 -33.95
N GLN A 224 -10.62 -7.02 -33.89
CA GLN A 224 -9.79 -7.51 -34.97
C GLN A 224 -10.65 -7.94 -36.17
N LEU A 225 -10.14 -7.76 -37.38
CA LEU A 225 -10.79 -8.26 -38.60
C LEU A 225 -10.42 -9.72 -38.88
N GLU A 226 -11.37 -10.50 -39.45
CA GLU A 226 -11.26 -11.96 -39.67
C GLU A 226 -9.98 -12.42 -40.39
N ASN A 227 -9.46 -11.56 -41.28
CA ASN A 227 -8.35 -11.91 -42.18
C ASN A 227 -7.20 -10.92 -42.16
N ASP A 228 -7.17 -10.02 -41.17
CA ASP A 228 -6.10 -9.05 -41.02
C ASP A 228 -5.77 -8.84 -39.53
N PRO A 229 -4.72 -9.50 -39.01
CA PRO A 229 -4.35 -9.40 -37.60
C PRO A 229 -3.74 -8.05 -37.24
N ASP A 230 -3.35 -7.24 -38.24
CA ASP A 230 -2.76 -5.91 -38.06
C ASP A 230 -3.80 -4.78 -38.22
N SER A 231 -5.05 -5.13 -38.54
CA SER A 231 -6.16 -4.19 -38.69
C SER A 231 -7.24 -4.38 -37.64
N TYR A 232 -7.93 -3.28 -37.34
CA TYR A 232 -9.02 -3.25 -36.37
C TYR A 232 -10.14 -2.32 -36.81
N GLU A 233 -11.32 -2.58 -36.27
CA GLU A 233 -12.48 -1.71 -36.36
C GLU A 233 -12.99 -1.37 -34.97
N CYS A 234 -13.42 -0.13 -34.77
CA CYS A 234 -14.01 0.30 -33.52
C CYS A 234 -15.50 -0.04 -33.49
N ILE A 235 -15.87 -1.05 -32.70
CA ILE A 235 -17.25 -1.56 -32.62
C ILE A 235 -17.85 -1.26 -31.26
N ASP A 236 -19.11 -0.83 -31.23
CA ASP A 236 -19.90 -0.76 -30.00
C ASP A 236 -20.49 -2.15 -29.70
N THR A 237 -19.70 -2.99 -29.01
CA THR A 237 -20.06 -4.36 -28.65
C THR A 237 -21.32 -4.50 -27.78
N LYS A 238 -21.89 -3.39 -27.31
CA LYS A 238 -23.15 -3.39 -26.55
C LYS A 238 -24.39 -3.33 -27.42
N ASN A 239 -24.27 -2.77 -28.63
CA ASN A 239 -25.40 -2.48 -29.50
C ASN A 239 -25.21 -3.04 -30.93
N ASP A 240 -24.01 -3.49 -31.26
CA ASP A 240 -23.70 -4.08 -32.56
C ASP A 240 -24.24 -5.51 -32.66
N LEU A 241 -24.91 -5.80 -33.77
CA LEU A 241 -25.55 -7.10 -34.02
C LEU A 241 -24.55 -8.21 -34.31
N GLU A 242 -23.41 -7.89 -34.94
CA GLU A 242 -22.44 -8.86 -35.47
C GLU A 242 -21.31 -9.15 -34.45
N SER A 243 -21.13 -8.28 -33.46
CA SER A 243 -20.16 -8.40 -32.37
C SER A 243 -20.82 -8.10 -31.01
N CYS A 244 -21.95 -8.74 -30.75
CA CYS A 244 -22.68 -8.52 -29.51
C CYS A 244 -21.98 -9.19 -28.32
N GLY A 245 -21.76 -8.44 -27.23
CA GLY A 245 -21.13 -8.93 -26.01
C GLY A 245 -19.60 -9.03 -26.08
N GLY A 246 -19.00 -8.76 -27.24
CA GLY A 246 -17.55 -8.79 -27.45
C GLY A 246 -17.19 -8.83 -28.94
N CYS A 247 -15.90 -8.78 -29.25
CA CYS A 247 -15.44 -8.86 -30.64
C CYS A 247 -15.57 -10.28 -31.19
N LEU A 248 -16.15 -10.41 -32.39
CA LEU A 248 -16.37 -11.70 -33.06
C LEU A 248 -15.07 -12.47 -33.32
N TYR A 249 -13.99 -11.76 -33.65
CA TYR A 249 -12.65 -12.34 -33.91
C TYR A 249 -11.63 -12.03 -32.82
N GLY A 250 -12.10 -11.60 -31.65
CA GLY A 250 -11.25 -11.17 -30.54
C GLY A 250 -10.91 -9.68 -30.57
N ALA A 251 -10.52 -9.14 -29.41
CA ALA A 251 -10.09 -7.76 -29.33
C ALA A 251 -8.73 -7.59 -30.02
N TYR A 252 -8.57 -6.50 -30.77
CA TYR A 252 -7.31 -6.18 -31.43
C TYR A 252 -6.21 -5.90 -30.39
N ASN A 253 -5.06 -6.52 -30.59
CA ASN A 253 -3.89 -6.36 -29.74
C ASN A 253 -2.68 -5.98 -30.60
N PRO A 254 -2.05 -4.82 -30.38
CA PRO A 254 -0.88 -4.44 -31.15
C PRO A 254 0.34 -5.32 -30.81
N PRO A 255 1.33 -5.39 -31.72
CA PRO A 255 2.58 -6.10 -31.49
C PRO A 255 3.25 -5.67 -30.17
N GLY A 256 3.52 -6.63 -29.28
CA GLY A 256 4.15 -6.38 -27.96
C GLY A 256 3.21 -6.48 -26.76
N HIS A 257 1.90 -6.64 -26.96
CA HIS A 257 0.92 -6.88 -25.89
C HIS A 257 0.05 -8.13 -26.17
N PRO A 258 0.58 -9.35 -26.01
CA PRO A 258 -0.11 -10.59 -26.35
C PRO A 258 -1.12 -10.99 -25.26
N ASN A 259 -2.21 -10.24 -25.13
CA ASN A 259 -3.40 -10.72 -24.44
C ASN A 259 -4.50 -10.94 -25.48
N THR A 260 -4.32 -11.96 -26.33
CA THR A 260 -5.38 -12.47 -27.19
C THR A 260 -6.55 -12.91 -26.31
N THR A 261 -7.57 -12.07 -26.23
CA THR A 261 -8.85 -12.47 -25.66
C THR A 261 -9.51 -13.40 -26.69
N ALA A 262 -10.03 -14.53 -26.21
CA ALA A 262 -10.81 -15.42 -27.05
C ALA A 262 -11.96 -14.64 -27.73
N ALA A 263 -12.44 -15.11 -28.88
CA ALA A 263 -13.67 -14.61 -29.48
C ALA A 263 -14.82 -14.74 -28.46
N LEU A 264 -15.23 -13.60 -27.89
CA LEU A 264 -16.32 -13.50 -26.91
C LEU A 264 -17.59 -12.93 -27.55
N GLY A 265 -17.48 -12.35 -28.75
CA GLY A 265 -18.60 -11.80 -29.49
C GLY A 265 -19.51 -12.87 -30.09
N THR A 266 -20.81 -12.58 -30.11
CA THR A 266 -21.82 -13.38 -30.80
C THR A 266 -22.48 -12.55 -31.89
N ASP A 267 -22.58 -13.10 -33.09
CA ASP A 267 -23.40 -12.53 -34.16
C ASP A 267 -24.87 -12.92 -33.94
N CYS A 268 -25.66 -11.97 -33.44
CA CYS A 268 -27.09 -12.17 -33.19
C CYS A 268 -27.90 -12.31 -34.48
N SER A 269 -27.38 -11.84 -35.62
CA SER A 269 -28.09 -11.84 -36.91
C SER A 269 -28.11 -13.24 -37.57
N SER A 270 -27.12 -14.07 -37.27
CA SER A 270 -26.98 -15.43 -37.81
C SER A 270 -27.55 -16.53 -36.90
N LEU A 271 -28.24 -16.15 -35.81
CA LEU A 271 -28.83 -17.11 -34.87
C LEU A 271 -29.85 -18.04 -35.56
N ARG A 272 -29.62 -19.35 -35.37
CA ARG A 272 -30.44 -20.38 -36.00
C ARG A 272 -31.86 -20.36 -35.44
N GLY A 273 -32.84 -20.35 -36.34
CA GLY A 273 -34.25 -20.43 -35.97
C GLY A 273 -34.87 -19.09 -35.54
N VAL A 274 -34.10 -17.99 -35.53
CA VAL A 274 -34.57 -16.63 -35.25
C VAL A 274 -35.16 -15.98 -36.51
N ALA A 275 -36.31 -15.30 -36.38
CA ALA A 275 -36.94 -14.63 -37.52
C ALA A 275 -36.06 -13.48 -38.07
N LEU A 276 -36.02 -13.31 -39.40
CA LEU A 276 -35.25 -12.24 -40.01
C LEU A 276 -35.75 -10.88 -39.49
N GLY A 277 -34.85 -10.06 -38.94
CA GLY A 277 -35.19 -8.78 -38.32
C GLY A 277 -35.73 -8.87 -36.90
N HIS A 278 -35.76 -10.06 -36.29
CA HIS A 278 -36.17 -10.29 -34.90
C HIS A 278 -34.99 -10.68 -34.01
N SER A 279 -33.82 -10.07 -34.24
CA SER A 279 -32.65 -10.16 -33.37
C SER A 279 -32.16 -8.75 -33.05
N SER A 280 -31.73 -8.50 -31.83
CA SER A 280 -31.19 -7.22 -31.37
C SER A 280 -30.08 -7.47 -30.36
N CYS A 281 -29.00 -6.69 -30.42
CA CYS A 281 -28.02 -6.65 -29.35
C CYS A 281 -28.41 -5.54 -28.37
N ILE A 282 -28.59 -5.89 -27.10
CA ILE A 282 -28.93 -4.93 -26.05
C ILE A 282 -28.01 -5.19 -24.86
N ASP A 283 -27.21 -4.19 -24.52
CA ASP A 283 -26.20 -4.26 -23.44
C ASP A 283 -25.28 -5.49 -23.55
N GLY A 284 -24.93 -5.87 -24.78
CA GLY A 284 -24.03 -7.00 -25.05
C GLY A 284 -24.69 -8.38 -24.92
N SER A 285 -26.03 -8.44 -24.94
CA SER A 285 -26.79 -9.70 -24.97
C SER A 285 -27.71 -9.76 -26.17
N CYS A 286 -27.71 -10.89 -26.89
CA CYS A 286 -28.64 -11.13 -27.99
C CYS A 286 -30.06 -11.33 -27.46
N GLN A 287 -30.98 -10.45 -27.82
CA GLN A 287 -32.42 -10.61 -27.64
C GLN A 287 -33.05 -10.98 -28.98
N PHE A 288 -33.89 -12.01 -29.01
CA PHE A 288 -34.45 -12.50 -30.26
C PHE A 288 -35.79 -13.25 -30.10
N ASP A 289 -36.54 -13.34 -31.21
CA ASP A 289 -37.75 -14.16 -31.31
C ASP A 289 -37.56 -15.35 -32.27
N CYS A 290 -37.99 -16.54 -31.84
CA CYS A 290 -37.98 -17.73 -32.68
C CYS A 290 -39.03 -17.67 -33.80
N LYS A 291 -38.69 -18.19 -34.99
CA LYS A 291 -39.61 -18.36 -36.12
C LYS A 291 -40.77 -19.28 -35.72
N LYS A 292 -41.92 -19.12 -36.38
CA LYS A 292 -43.07 -20.02 -36.23
C LYS A 292 -42.65 -21.49 -36.41
N GLY A 293 -43.00 -22.34 -35.44
CA GLY A 293 -42.60 -23.76 -35.40
C GLY A 293 -41.25 -24.03 -34.73
N TRP A 294 -40.66 -23.01 -34.10
CA TRP A 294 -39.47 -23.10 -33.25
C TRP A 294 -39.79 -22.58 -31.85
N GLU A 295 -39.12 -23.12 -30.84
CA GLU A 295 -39.27 -22.76 -29.43
C GLU A 295 -37.88 -22.41 -28.85
N LEU A 296 -37.87 -21.52 -27.85
CA LEU A 296 -36.65 -21.13 -27.16
C LEU A 296 -36.20 -22.27 -26.22
N GLU A 297 -34.98 -22.76 -26.41
CA GLU A 297 -34.33 -23.75 -25.54
C GLU A 297 -32.91 -23.27 -25.23
N GLY A 298 -32.69 -22.77 -24.01
CA GLY A 298 -31.43 -22.11 -23.62
C GLY A 298 -31.21 -20.82 -24.40
N ASP A 299 -30.01 -20.65 -24.95
CA ASP A 299 -29.59 -19.46 -25.70
C ASP A 299 -29.88 -19.56 -27.22
N GLY A 300 -30.85 -20.40 -27.62
CA GLY A 300 -31.16 -20.61 -29.03
C GLY A 300 -32.56 -21.12 -29.31
N CYS A 301 -32.94 -21.08 -30.58
CA CYS A 301 -34.21 -21.63 -31.05
C CYS A 301 -34.03 -23.07 -31.54
N VAL A 302 -34.91 -23.96 -31.10
CA VAL A 302 -35.00 -25.36 -31.57
C VAL A 302 -36.34 -25.60 -32.25
N ARG A 303 -36.42 -26.60 -33.13
CA ARG A 303 -37.70 -26.94 -33.76
C ARG A 303 -38.65 -27.53 -32.73
N ALA A 304 -39.87 -27.00 -32.65
CA ALA A 304 -40.91 -27.53 -31.79
C ALA A 304 -41.17 -29.01 -32.15
N LYS A 305 -41.18 -29.89 -31.14
CA LYS A 305 -41.56 -31.30 -31.35
C LYS A 305 -43.06 -31.34 -31.66
N LYS A 306 -43.40 -31.92 -32.81
CA LYS A 306 -44.80 -32.17 -33.19
C LYS A 306 -45.43 -33.22 -32.29
#